data_AF-A0A352Z3C4-F1
#
_entry.id   AF-A0A352Z3C4-F1
#
_cell.length_a   1.000
_cell.length_b   1.000
_cell.length_c   1.000
_cell.angle_alpha   90.00
_cell.angle_beta   90.00
_cell.angle_gamma   90.00
#
_symmetry.space_group_name_H-M   'P 1'
#
loop_
_entity.id
_entity.type
_entity.pdbx_description
1 polymer ?
#
loop_
_entity_poly.entity_id
_entity_poly.type
_entity_poly.pdbx_seq_one_letter_code
_entity_poly.pdbx_strand_id
1 'polypeptide(L)'
;MNAEIKLSDFDNPVVQAKAKELIKPGASREENLKSIFLYLRDEIKFGFPPKWDDVKASETIGYGIGYCNTKATLFNALCKIAGIPSRIHTGLIDLNIMRGIFPAYAFPLLPDAGGHSWMEAEINGDWKPIDSYINDVPLYEVALKQLLSGGKKTGYSLSLAKGPASCEFNFGEKGFVHMGAVVEDHGTWDDFSEYMASDKYLA
;
A
#
# COMPACT_ATOMS: atom_id res chain seq x y z
N MET A 1 1.90 25.20 -19.20
CA MET A 1 1.56 24.46 -17.97
C MET A 1 2.28 23.13 -18.08
N ASN A 2 3.37 22.93 -17.32
CA ASN A 2 3.99 21.62 -17.25
C ASN A 2 2.96 20.73 -16.56
N ALA A 3 2.41 19.75 -17.27
CA ALA A 3 1.59 18.74 -16.61
C ALA A 3 2.52 18.04 -15.61
N GLU A 4 2.23 18.18 -14.31
CA GLU A 4 2.87 17.35 -13.30
C GLU A 4 2.65 15.89 -13.70
N ILE A 5 3.75 15.14 -13.76
CA ILE A 5 3.72 13.74 -14.15
C ILE A 5 3.12 12.97 -12.99
N LYS A 6 1.83 12.61 -13.09
CA LYS A 6 1.14 11.78 -12.11
C LYS A 6 1.77 10.38 -12.05
N LEU A 7 2.02 9.88 -10.85
CA LEU A 7 2.60 8.55 -10.66
C LEU A 7 1.58 7.44 -10.90
N SER A 8 0.28 7.71 -10.72
CA SER A 8 -0.76 6.74 -11.08
C SER A 8 -0.75 6.36 -12.56
N ASP A 9 -0.26 7.26 -13.43
CA ASP A 9 -0.15 7.11 -14.89
C ASP A 9 -1.24 6.24 -15.53
N PHE A 10 -2.48 6.42 -15.09
CA PHE A 10 -3.56 5.46 -15.35
C PHE A 10 -3.96 5.39 -16.83
N ASP A 11 -3.66 6.42 -17.62
CA ASP A 11 -3.84 6.43 -19.08
C ASP A 11 -2.82 5.54 -19.82
N ASN A 12 -1.80 5.02 -19.14
CA ASN A 12 -0.79 4.15 -19.72
C ASN A 12 -1.43 2.82 -20.20
N PRO A 13 -1.15 2.36 -21.44
CA PRO A 13 -1.70 1.12 -21.98
C PRO A 13 -1.48 -0.12 -21.11
N VAL A 14 -0.36 -0.19 -20.38
CA VAL A 14 -0.07 -1.31 -19.46
C VAL A 14 -1.05 -1.34 -18.30
N VAL A 15 -1.35 -0.18 -17.72
CA VAL A 15 -2.29 -0.06 -16.59
C VAL A 15 -3.72 -0.31 -17.07
N GLN A 16 -4.08 0.25 -18.23
CA GLN A 16 -5.39 0.01 -18.87
C GLN A 16 -5.62 -1.47 -19.20
N ALA A 17 -4.61 -2.15 -19.76
CA ALA A 17 -4.68 -3.57 -20.05
C ALA A 17 -4.85 -4.39 -18.76
N LYS A 18 -4.07 -4.09 -17.73
CA LYS A 18 -4.19 -4.78 -16.44
C LYS A 18 -5.56 -4.55 -15.80
N ALA A 19 -6.06 -3.32 -15.82
CA ALA A 19 -7.40 -2.99 -15.33
C ALA A 19 -8.48 -3.81 -16.06
N LYS A 20 -8.39 -3.92 -17.39
CA LYS A 20 -9.31 -4.73 -18.20
C LYS A 20 -9.27 -6.22 -17.87
N GLU A 21 -8.13 -6.76 -17.46
CA GLU A 21 -8.01 -8.16 -17.00
C GLU A 21 -8.70 -8.38 -15.64
N LEU A 22 -8.60 -7.40 -14.73
CA LEU A 22 -9.06 -7.54 -13.35
C LEU A 22 -10.54 -7.18 -13.16
N ILE A 23 -11.02 -6.19 -13.90
CA ILE A 23 -12.33 -5.58 -13.71
C ILE A 23 -13.37 -6.30 -14.57
N LYS A 24 -14.44 -6.75 -13.93
CA LYS A 24 -15.56 -7.42 -14.62
C LYS A 24 -16.67 -6.40 -14.90
N PRO A 25 -17.05 -6.17 -16.16
CA PRO A 25 -18.22 -5.38 -16.48
C PRO A 25 -19.47 -5.94 -15.79
N GLY A 26 -20.23 -5.09 -15.10
CA GLY A 26 -21.44 -5.48 -14.38
C GLY A 26 -21.24 -6.05 -12.97
N ALA A 27 -19.99 -6.27 -12.53
CA ALA A 27 -19.72 -6.57 -11.12
C ALA A 27 -19.87 -5.31 -10.25
N SER A 28 -20.16 -5.52 -8.98
CA SER A 28 -20.24 -4.43 -7.99
C SER A 28 -18.87 -3.76 -7.79
N ARG A 29 -18.90 -2.53 -7.25
CA ARG A 29 -17.67 -1.81 -6.88
C ARG A 29 -16.80 -2.63 -5.92
N GLU A 30 -17.42 -3.28 -4.93
CA GLU A 30 -16.71 -4.09 -3.95
C GLU A 30 -16.07 -5.34 -4.57
N GLU A 31 -16.73 -6.02 -5.50
CA GLU A 31 -16.16 -7.17 -6.21
C GLU A 31 -14.95 -6.77 -7.06
N ASN A 32 -15.05 -5.66 -7.80
CA ASN A 32 -13.93 -5.14 -8.59
C ASN A 32 -12.79 -4.65 -7.68
N LEU A 33 -13.10 -3.98 -6.58
CA LEU A 33 -12.12 -3.56 -5.57
C LEU A 33 -11.37 -4.75 -4.97
N LYS A 34 -12.09 -5.84 -4.65
CA LYS A 34 -11.50 -7.09 -4.16
C LYS A 34 -10.61 -7.74 -5.21
N SER A 35 -11.00 -7.73 -6.49
CA SER A 35 -10.17 -8.22 -7.59
C SER A 35 -8.84 -7.47 -7.68
N ILE A 36 -8.89 -6.13 -7.62
CA ILE A 36 -7.70 -5.27 -7.59
C ILE A 36 -6.85 -5.56 -6.36
N PHE A 37 -7.46 -5.63 -5.17
CA PHE A 37 -6.77 -5.96 -3.92
C PHE A 37 -5.97 -7.27 -4.03
N LEU A 38 -6.59 -8.33 -4.56
CA LEU A 38 -5.95 -9.64 -4.68
C LEU A 38 -4.75 -9.58 -5.63
N TYR A 39 -4.87 -8.85 -6.75
CA TYR A 39 -3.74 -8.62 -7.64
C TYR A 39 -2.57 -7.90 -6.94
N LEU A 40 -2.84 -6.83 -6.18
CA LEU A 40 -1.80 -6.10 -5.46
C LEU A 40 -1.12 -6.93 -4.36
N ARG A 41 -1.88 -7.83 -3.71
CA ARG A 41 -1.34 -8.69 -2.65
C ARG A 41 -0.56 -9.87 -3.21
N ASP A 42 -1.10 -10.53 -4.23
CA ASP A 42 -0.65 -11.86 -4.65
C ASP A 42 0.32 -11.81 -5.85
N GLU A 43 0.19 -10.81 -6.73
CA GLU A 43 1.00 -10.71 -7.96
C GLU A 43 2.09 -9.64 -7.88
N ILE A 44 1.92 -8.60 -7.06
CA ILE A 44 2.97 -7.62 -6.77
C ILE A 44 3.63 -8.00 -5.45
N LYS A 45 4.84 -8.56 -5.50
CA LYS A 45 5.54 -9.02 -4.29
C LYS A 45 5.97 -7.85 -3.42
N PHE A 46 5.97 -8.04 -2.11
CA PHE A 46 6.50 -7.01 -1.21
C PHE A 46 8.01 -6.83 -1.45
N GLY A 47 8.44 -5.61 -1.76
CA GLY A 47 9.84 -5.29 -2.01
C GLY A 47 10.09 -3.84 -2.41
N PHE A 48 11.36 -3.45 -2.43
CA PHE A 48 11.78 -2.08 -2.70
C PHE A 48 12.26 -1.95 -4.16
N PRO A 49 11.50 -1.27 -5.04
CA PRO A 49 11.89 -1.06 -6.43
C PRO A 49 13.06 -0.06 -6.56
N PRO A 50 13.77 -0.03 -7.70
CA PRO A 50 15.00 0.77 -7.87
C PRO A 50 14.84 2.29 -7.66
N LYS A 51 13.64 2.84 -7.93
CA LYS A 51 13.35 4.28 -7.80
C LYS A 51 12.58 4.64 -6.53
N TRP A 52 12.43 3.70 -5.58
CA TRP A 52 11.70 3.92 -4.33
C TRP A 52 10.29 4.47 -4.60
N ASP A 53 10.01 5.69 -4.15
CA ASP A 53 8.71 6.35 -4.24
C ASP A 53 8.39 6.88 -5.65
N ASP A 54 9.41 7.20 -6.46
CA ASP A 54 9.25 7.76 -7.82
C ASP A 54 8.99 6.69 -8.89
N VAL A 55 8.17 5.68 -8.54
CA VAL A 55 7.79 4.57 -9.40
C VAL A 55 6.34 4.73 -9.82
N LYS A 56 6.11 4.74 -11.13
CA LYS A 56 4.76 4.82 -11.69
C LYS A 56 3.96 3.53 -11.51
N ALA A 57 2.64 3.59 -11.65
CA ALA A 57 1.80 2.38 -11.62
C ALA A 57 2.19 1.39 -12.73
N SER A 58 2.44 1.87 -13.94
CA SER A 58 2.92 1.03 -15.05
C SER A 58 4.27 0.35 -14.77
N GLU A 59 5.18 1.06 -14.11
CA GLU A 59 6.49 0.52 -13.70
C GLU A 59 6.34 -0.49 -12.56
N THR A 60 5.44 -0.25 -11.60
CA THR A 60 5.11 -1.20 -10.53
C THR A 60 4.61 -2.52 -11.11
N ILE A 61 3.75 -2.47 -12.14
CA ILE A 61 3.32 -3.66 -12.89
C ILE A 61 4.53 -4.35 -13.54
N GLY A 62 5.39 -3.58 -14.21
CA GLY A 62 6.56 -4.10 -14.92
C GLY A 62 7.60 -4.76 -14.00
N TYR A 63 7.83 -4.20 -12.81
CA TYR A 63 8.77 -4.75 -11.84
C TYR A 63 8.18 -5.96 -11.10
N GLY A 64 6.86 -6.05 -10.94
CA GLY A 64 6.21 -7.10 -10.15
C GLY A 64 6.58 -7.06 -8.66
N ILE A 65 7.15 -5.94 -8.20
CA ILE A 65 7.56 -5.69 -6.82
C ILE A 65 7.12 -4.28 -6.40
N GLY A 66 6.75 -4.13 -5.14
CA GLY A 66 6.37 -2.85 -4.56
C GLY A 66 6.18 -2.93 -3.06
N TYR A 67 6.13 -1.76 -2.42
CA TYR A 67 5.81 -1.61 -0.99
C TYR A 67 4.63 -0.66 -0.86
N CYS A 68 4.31 -0.19 0.36
CA CYS A 68 3.10 0.58 0.63
C CYS A 68 2.84 1.71 -0.40
N ASN A 69 3.82 2.58 -0.66
CA ASN A 69 3.67 3.75 -1.54
C ASN A 69 3.42 3.41 -3.01
N THR A 70 4.23 2.53 -3.58
CA THR A 70 4.10 2.17 -5.00
C THR A 70 2.89 1.28 -5.24
N LYS A 71 2.57 0.39 -4.28
CA LYS A 71 1.34 -0.41 -4.32
C LYS A 71 0.09 0.46 -4.17
N ALA A 72 0.07 1.46 -3.29
CA ALA A 72 -1.04 2.41 -3.16
C ALA A 72 -1.25 3.20 -4.46
N THR A 73 -0.16 3.64 -5.09
CA THR A 73 -0.18 4.32 -6.40
C THR A 73 -0.84 3.45 -7.48
N LEU A 74 -0.40 2.20 -7.62
CA LEU A 74 -0.98 1.25 -8.57
C LEU A 74 -2.44 0.89 -8.23
N PHE A 75 -2.75 0.68 -6.95
CA PHE A 75 -4.12 0.40 -6.51
C PHE A 75 -5.05 1.56 -6.90
N ASN A 76 -4.68 2.79 -6.55
CA ASN A 76 -5.46 3.98 -6.91
C ASN A 76 -5.65 4.13 -8.42
N ALA A 77 -4.60 3.88 -9.23
CA ALA A 77 -4.70 3.90 -10.68
C ALA A 77 -5.74 2.90 -11.22
N LEU A 78 -5.73 1.67 -10.72
CA LEU A 78 -6.69 0.63 -11.11
C LEU A 78 -8.11 0.96 -10.66
N CYS A 79 -8.29 1.54 -9.46
CA CYS A 79 -9.60 2.00 -8.98
C CYS A 79 -10.18 3.12 -9.84
N LYS A 80 -9.36 4.09 -10.25
CA LYS A 80 -9.78 5.17 -11.17
C LYS A 80 -10.33 4.62 -12.48
N ILE A 81 -9.66 3.64 -13.07
CA ILE A 81 -10.13 2.98 -14.31
C ILE A 81 -11.41 2.18 -14.08
N ALA A 82 -11.56 1.56 -12.89
CA ALA A 82 -12.76 0.84 -12.49
C ALA A 82 -13.97 1.75 -12.16
N GLY A 83 -13.79 3.08 -12.14
CA GLY A 83 -14.84 4.01 -11.70
C GLY A 83 -15.19 3.86 -10.21
N ILE A 84 -14.24 3.38 -9.41
CA ILE A 84 -14.36 3.29 -7.95
C ILE A 84 -13.77 4.59 -7.37
N PRO A 85 -14.55 5.43 -6.67
CA PRO A 85 -13.99 6.59 -5.99
C PRO A 85 -12.95 6.12 -4.96
N SER A 86 -11.71 6.57 -5.12
CA SER A 86 -10.58 6.18 -4.29
C SER A 86 -9.63 7.34 -4.04
N ARG A 87 -8.86 7.24 -2.96
CA ARG A 87 -7.80 8.19 -2.59
C ARG A 87 -6.69 7.47 -1.85
N ILE A 88 -5.48 8.02 -1.96
CA ILE A 88 -4.32 7.53 -1.21
C ILE A 88 -4.30 8.27 0.11
N HIS A 89 -4.24 7.55 1.22
CA HIS A 89 -4.04 8.11 2.54
C HIS A 89 -2.59 7.90 2.94
N THR A 90 -1.93 8.95 3.40
CA THR A 90 -0.50 8.94 3.76
C THR A 90 -0.29 9.28 5.23
N GLY A 91 0.83 8.84 5.78
CA GLY A 91 1.26 9.20 7.12
C GLY A 91 2.70 8.79 7.39
N LEU A 92 3.09 8.80 8.66
CA LEU A 92 4.37 8.25 9.10
C LEU A 92 4.18 6.95 9.86
N ILE A 93 5.14 6.04 9.71
CA ILE A 93 5.17 4.74 10.38
C ILE A 93 6.48 4.55 11.13
N ASP A 94 6.43 3.97 12.34
CA ASP A 94 7.62 3.59 13.10
C ASP A 94 8.44 2.56 12.30
N LEU A 95 9.69 2.92 11.95
CA LEU A 95 10.56 2.09 11.12
C LEU A 95 11.01 0.81 11.81
N ASN A 96 10.77 0.63 13.11
CA ASN A 96 10.91 -0.67 13.77
C ASN A 96 10.04 -1.76 13.11
N ILE A 97 9.00 -1.41 12.35
CA ILE A 97 8.24 -2.37 11.53
C ILE A 97 9.13 -3.10 10.51
N MET A 98 10.22 -2.48 10.06
CA MET A 98 11.17 -3.08 9.12
C MET A 98 12.23 -3.95 9.79
N ARG A 99 12.20 -4.14 11.13
CA ARG A 99 13.16 -5.02 11.81
C ARG A 99 13.00 -6.45 11.33
N GLY A 100 14.09 -7.06 10.88
CA GLY A 100 14.09 -8.40 10.29
C GLY A 100 13.86 -8.41 8.77
N ILE A 101 13.50 -7.27 8.16
CA ILE A 101 13.60 -7.03 6.72
C ILE A 101 14.94 -6.39 6.41
N PHE A 102 15.27 -5.30 7.10
CA PHE A 102 16.56 -4.64 6.97
C PHE A 102 17.62 -5.23 7.91
N PRO A 103 18.92 -5.17 7.52
CA PRO A 103 19.99 -5.59 8.39
C PRO A 103 20.01 -4.80 9.70
N ALA A 104 20.22 -5.49 10.83
CA ALA A 104 20.15 -4.87 12.16
C ALA A 104 21.14 -3.70 12.33
N TYR A 105 22.29 -3.75 11.66
CA TYR A 105 23.32 -2.70 11.72
C TYR A 105 22.90 -1.41 11.00
N ALA A 106 21.86 -1.42 10.16
CA ALA A 106 21.39 -0.22 9.46
C ALA A 106 20.49 0.66 10.37
N PHE A 107 19.83 0.07 11.37
CA PHE A 107 18.86 0.78 12.22
C PHE A 107 19.38 2.03 12.94
N PRO A 108 20.63 2.07 13.45
CA PRO A 108 21.18 3.28 14.04
C PRO A 108 21.35 4.46 13.06
N LEU A 109 21.26 4.21 11.75
CA LEU A 109 21.41 5.21 10.68
C LEU A 109 20.08 5.58 10.02
N LEU A 110 19.01 4.82 10.29
CA LEU A 110 17.68 5.10 9.77
C LEU A 110 16.98 6.12 10.67
N PRO A 111 16.07 6.94 10.12
CA PRO A 111 15.20 7.76 10.96
C PRO A 111 14.29 6.88 11.83
N ASP A 112 13.66 7.47 12.85
CA ASP A 112 12.72 6.74 13.71
C ASP A 112 11.43 6.39 12.97
N ALA A 113 11.03 7.22 12.00
CA ALA A 113 9.83 7.05 11.21
C ALA A 113 10.11 7.22 9.71
N GLY A 114 9.28 6.58 8.89
CA GLY A 114 9.32 6.66 7.43
C GLY A 114 7.93 6.92 6.85
N GLY A 115 7.89 7.28 5.57
CA GLY A 115 6.63 7.46 4.86
C GLY A 115 5.84 6.16 4.75
N HIS A 116 4.53 6.24 4.97
CA HIS A 116 3.59 5.15 4.78
C HIS A 116 2.38 5.61 4.00
N SER A 117 1.76 4.70 3.28
CA SER A 117 0.49 4.96 2.63
C SER A 117 -0.40 3.73 2.58
N TRP A 118 -1.70 3.98 2.56
CA TRP A 118 -2.75 2.99 2.40
C TRP A 118 -3.85 3.55 1.51
N MET A 119 -4.81 2.71 1.14
CA MET A 119 -5.91 3.11 0.28
C MET A 119 -7.15 3.42 1.08
N GLU A 120 -7.95 4.36 0.57
CA GLU A 120 -9.37 4.48 0.91
C GLU A 120 -10.22 4.39 -0.34
N ALA A 121 -11.35 3.69 -0.26
CA ALA A 121 -12.32 3.57 -1.33
C ALA A 121 -13.73 3.87 -0.80
N GLU A 122 -14.54 4.55 -1.61
CA GLU A 122 -15.93 4.83 -1.25
C GLU A 122 -16.82 3.63 -1.58
N ILE A 123 -17.35 2.98 -0.54
CA ILE A 123 -18.26 1.84 -0.64
C ILE A 123 -19.55 2.19 0.09
N ASN A 124 -20.67 2.18 -0.64
CA ASN A 124 -22.01 2.49 -0.13
C ASN A 124 -22.11 3.87 0.58
N GLY A 125 -21.35 4.87 0.10
CA GLY A 125 -21.34 6.23 0.66
C GLY A 125 -20.34 6.46 1.80
N ASP A 126 -19.64 5.42 2.25
CA ASP A 126 -18.62 5.51 3.29
C ASP A 126 -17.21 5.34 2.70
N TRP A 127 -16.26 6.15 3.16
CA TRP A 127 -14.84 5.92 2.90
C TRP A 127 -14.33 4.77 3.77
N LYS A 128 -13.91 3.69 3.13
CA LYS A 128 -13.38 2.50 3.80
C LYS A 128 -11.85 2.39 3.60
N PRO A 129 -11.06 2.26 4.69
CA PRO A 129 -9.62 2.08 4.59
C PRO A 129 -9.26 0.65 4.16
N ILE A 130 -8.11 0.50 3.52
CA ILE A 130 -7.57 -0.77 3.04
C ILE A 130 -6.04 -0.69 3.09
N ASP A 131 -5.40 -1.54 3.88
CA ASP A 131 -3.94 -1.61 4.05
C ASP A 131 -3.40 -3.06 3.91
N SER A 132 -4.27 -4.06 4.10
CA SER A 132 -3.93 -5.49 4.10
C SER A 132 -3.31 -6.05 2.80
N TYR A 133 -3.26 -5.28 1.70
CA TYR A 133 -2.68 -5.72 0.42
C TYR A 133 -1.15 -5.62 0.39
N ILE A 134 -0.54 -4.95 1.36
CA ILE A 134 0.88 -4.57 1.28
C ILE A 134 1.77 -5.81 1.36
N ASN A 135 1.53 -6.70 2.30
CA ASN A 135 2.27 -7.95 2.42
C ASN A 135 1.57 -9.05 1.64
N ASP A 136 2.35 -9.76 0.82
CA ASP A 136 1.90 -11.04 0.26
C ASP A 136 1.68 -12.09 1.37
N VAL A 137 0.85 -13.10 1.06
CA VAL A 137 0.46 -14.14 2.03
C VAL A 137 1.68 -14.85 2.64
N PRO A 138 2.69 -15.29 1.86
CA PRO A 138 3.86 -15.96 2.42
C PRO A 138 4.64 -15.09 3.42
N LEU A 139 4.86 -13.80 3.10
CA LEU A 139 5.51 -12.87 4.00
C LEU A 139 4.68 -12.69 5.29
N TYR A 140 3.38 -12.45 5.15
CA TYR A 140 2.48 -12.23 6.28
C TYR A 140 2.46 -13.41 7.26
N GLU A 141 2.30 -14.64 6.76
CA GLU A 141 2.22 -15.84 7.59
C GLU A 141 3.50 -16.06 8.41
N VAL A 142 4.66 -15.90 7.76
CA VAL A 142 5.95 -16.03 8.43
C VAL A 142 6.17 -14.90 9.43
N ALA A 143 5.87 -13.65 9.05
CA ALA A 143 5.99 -12.48 9.93
C ALA A 143 5.13 -12.65 11.19
N LEU A 144 3.86 -13.03 11.03
CA LEU A 144 2.94 -13.26 12.15
C LEU A 144 3.48 -14.34 13.09
N LYS A 145 3.93 -15.48 12.55
CA LYS A 145 4.52 -16.55 13.35
C LYS A 145 5.75 -16.09 14.13
N GLN A 146 6.63 -15.29 13.50
CA GLN A 146 7.84 -14.76 14.14
C GLN A 146 7.50 -13.77 15.26
N LEU A 147 6.51 -12.89 15.07
CA LEU A 147 6.07 -11.96 16.10
C LEU A 147 5.46 -12.69 17.31
N LEU A 148 4.55 -13.64 17.05
CA LEU A 148 3.89 -14.40 18.12
C LEU A 148 4.87 -15.27 18.92
N SER A 149 5.84 -15.91 18.26
CA SER A 149 6.85 -16.73 18.95
C SER A 149 7.94 -15.90 19.64
N GLY A 150 8.27 -14.73 19.10
CA GLY A 150 9.29 -13.83 19.67
C GLY A 150 8.80 -12.87 20.75
N GLY A 151 7.48 -12.82 21.02
CA GLY A 151 6.87 -11.88 21.97
C GLY A 151 6.96 -10.41 21.56
N LYS A 152 7.37 -10.12 20.32
CA LYS A 152 7.43 -8.77 19.77
C LYS A 152 6.08 -8.40 19.16
N LYS A 153 5.70 -7.13 19.25
CA LYS A 153 4.47 -6.63 18.63
C LYS A 153 4.68 -6.06 17.23
N THR A 154 5.91 -5.71 16.85
CA THR A 154 6.18 -5.01 15.59
C THR A 154 7.50 -5.48 14.99
N GLY A 155 7.53 -5.70 13.68
CA GLY A 155 8.68 -6.19 12.92
C GLY A 155 8.25 -7.03 11.72
N TYR A 156 9.19 -7.38 10.86
CA TYR A 156 8.97 -8.21 9.67
C TYR A 156 7.86 -7.66 8.75
N SER A 157 7.75 -6.34 8.60
CA SER A 157 6.67 -5.66 7.85
C SER A 157 5.27 -5.85 8.46
N LEU A 158 5.15 -6.13 9.77
CA LEU A 158 3.87 -6.38 10.43
C LEU A 158 3.81 -5.72 11.81
N SER A 159 2.65 -5.19 12.21
CA SER A 159 2.44 -4.60 13.53
C SER A 159 1.13 -5.04 14.19
N LEU A 160 1.26 -5.66 15.36
CA LEU A 160 0.19 -6.05 16.29
C LEU A 160 0.03 -5.05 17.46
N ALA A 161 0.72 -3.90 17.39
CA ALA A 161 0.79 -2.97 18.52
C ALA A 161 -0.56 -2.34 18.90
N LYS A 162 -1.46 -2.15 17.92
CA LYS A 162 -2.79 -1.55 18.11
C LYS A 162 -3.95 -2.55 17.87
N GLY A 163 -3.67 -3.85 17.83
CA GLY A 163 -4.69 -4.88 17.61
C GLY A 163 -4.22 -6.03 16.72
N PRO A 164 -5.12 -6.91 16.28
CA PRO A 164 -4.80 -7.93 15.29
C PRO A 164 -4.41 -7.28 13.95
N ALA A 165 -3.70 -8.05 13.13
CA ALA A 165 -3.37 -7.70 11.76
C ALA A 165 -3.88 -8.79 10.82
N SER A 166 -4.17 -8.43 9.58
CA SER A 166 -4.63 -9.37 8.55
C SER A 166 -4.11 -8.96 7.17
N CYS A 167 -3.81 -9.94 6.32
CA CYS A 167 -3.57 -9.75 4.88
C CYS A 167 -4.82 -10.10 4.03
N GLU A 168 -5.98 -10.30 4.65
CA GLU A 168 -7.23 -10.56 3.94
C GLU A 168 -7.89 -9.26 3.46
N PHE A 169 -8.72 -9.36 2.42
CA PHE A 169 -9.58 -8.25 2.01
C PHE A 169 -10.58 -7.95 3.14
N ASN A 170 -10.48 -6.76 3.73
CA ASN A 170 -11.31 -6.27 4.82
C ASN A 170 -11.21 -4.74 4.89
N PHE A 171 -12.11 -4.10 5.62
CA PHE A 171 -12.17 -2.64 5.80
C PHE A 171 -11.74 -2.20 7.20
N GLY A 172 -10.93 -3.03 7.87
CA GLY A 172 -10.36 -2.78 9.20
C GLY A 172 -10.92 -3.72 10.27
N GLU A 173 -12.02 -4.42 10.02
CA GLU A 173 -12.66 -5.31 10.99
C GLU A 173 -11.82 -6.53 11.37
N LYS A 174 -10.84 -6.91 10.54
CA LYS A 174 -9.86 -7.97 10.81
C LYS A 174 -8.48 -7.43 11.16
N GLY A 175 -8.33 -6.10 11.15
CA GLY A 175 -7.05 -5.41 11.28
C GLY A 175 -6.25 -5.35 9.99
N PHE A 176 -5.17 -4.59 10.06
CA PHE A 176 -4.30 -4.22 8.94
C PHE A 176 -2.85 -4.55 9.24
N VAL A 177 -2.02 -4.68 8.21
CA VAL A 177 -0.64 -5.14 8.39
C VAL A 177 0.24 -4.05 9.00
N HIS A 178 0.05 -2.79 8.63
CA HIS A 178 0.95 -1.69 8.98
C HIS A 178 0.34 -0.68 9.97
N MET A 179 -0.99 -0.58 10.05
CA MET A 179 -1.67 0.46 10.85
C MET A 179 -1.36 0.43 12.36
N GLY A 180 -0.92 -0.71 12.89
CA GLY A 180 -0.43 -0.80 14.27
C GLY A 180 0.81 0.07 14.55
N ALA A 181 1.62 0.37 13.54
CA ALA A 181 2.85 1.16 13.66
C ALA A 181 2.73 2.60 13.16
N VAL A 182 1.58 3.02 12.63
CA VAL A 182 1.38 4.41 12.17
C VAL A 182 1.46 5.36 13.35
N VAL A 183 2.29 6.40 13.23
CA VAL A 183 2.54 7.40 14.29
C VAL A 183 1.99 8.77 13.95
N GLU A 184 1.86 9.11 12.66
CA GLU A 184 1.31 10.38 12.20
C GLU A 184 0.42 10.19 10.98
N ASP A 185 -0.56 11.09 10.82
CA ASP A 185 -1.53 11.12 9.73
C ASP A 185 -1.30 12.39 8.90
N HIS A 186 -1.07 12.22 7.60
CA HIS A 186 -0.82 13.32 6.67
C HIS A 186 -2.02 13.63 5.77
N GLY A 187 -3.12 12.90 5.92
CA GLY A 187 -4.35 13.05 5.15
C GLY A 187 -4.31 12.34 3.80
N THR A 188 -5.20 12.78 2.90
CA THR A 188 -5.52 12.05 1.67
C THR A 188 -5.20 12.86 0.40
N TRP A 189 -4.83 12.15 -0.66
CA TRP A 189 -4.34 12.71 -1.92
C TRP A 189 -4.98 11.99 -3.12
N ASP A 190 -5.16 12.70 -4.23
CA ASP A 190 -5.66 12.07 -5.48
C ASP A 190 -4.55 11.29 -6.17
N ASP A 191 -3.29 11.70 -6.03
CA ASP A 191 -2.11 11.01 -6.56
C ASP A 191 -0.94 11.08 -5.58
N PHE A 192 -0.07 10.07 -5.58
CA PHE A 192 1.09 10.05 -4.68
C PHE A 192 2.11 11.16 -5.02
N SER A 193 2.19 11.57 -6.30
CA SER A 193 3.01 12.73 -6.70
C SER A 193 2.60 14.02 -5.99
N GLU A 194 1.32 14.20 -5.67
CA GLU A 194 0.82 15.38 -4.95
C GLU A 194 1.32 15.38 -3.50
N TYR A 195 1.37 14.20 -2.86
CA TYR A 195 1.98 14.05 -1.54
C TYR A 195 3.48 14.35 -1.59
N MET A 196 4.21 13.79 -2.57
CA MET A 196 5.65 14.03 -2.74
C MET A 196 6.01 15.49 -2.95
N ALA A 197 5.11 16.27 -3.56
CA ALA A 197 5.27 17.71 -3.76
C ALA A 197 4.90 18.56 -2.52
N SER A 198 4.31 17.96 -1.49
CA SER A 198 3.87 18.64 -0.27
C SER A 198 4.98 18.83 0.75
N ASP A 199 4.75 19.73 1.70
CA ASP A 199 5.62 19.96 2.87
C ASP A 199 5.60 18.82 3.89
N LYS A 200 4.69 17.84 3.73
CA LYS A 200 4.56 16.68 4.61
C LYS A 200 5.39 15.47 4.17
N TYR A 201 5.93 15.48 2.94
CA TYR A 201 6.72 14.36 2.44
C TYR A 201 8.12 14.34 3.05
N LEU A 202 8.55 13.17 3.51
CA LEU A 202 9.91 12.92 3.95
C LEU A 202 10.68 12.29 2.79
N ALA A 203 11.59 13.06 2.19
CA ALA A 203 12.50 12.61 1.14
C ALA A 203 13.67 11.76 1.68
#